data_AF-F5IX84-F1
#
_entry.id   AF-F5IX84-F1
#
_cell.length_a   1.000
_cell.length_b   1.000
_cell.length_c   1.000
_cell.angle_alpha   90.00
_cell.angle_beta   90.00
_cell.angle_gamma   90.00
#
_symmetry.space_group_name_H-M   'P 1'
#
loop_
_entity.id
_entity.type
_entity.pdbx_description
1 polymer ?
#
loop_
_entity_poly.entity_id
_entity_poly.type
_entity_poly.pdbx_seq_one_letter_code
_entity_poly.pdbx_strand_id
1 'polypeptide(L)'
;MNKATKKIKTWKNGEGNLCFSYDMRQPMEKPWIIVIIGVFFFCVVTGEYLHVGSTYSLSPLILLFMFIFLYWAFYPCKSNEVIEEMMMNKNVDLRLHNELKKFDNDVYEVRRKFYQDSKGTYGIVTGTYMLVLLSNDEVLEYELKYHKPTETESAYFEFLKRPVKCINTKHRKAIETTTIAKLWAKIKIPERVIFLLIIFVIIGISAGLAFLYLWLMTIFEWRAIAFFIGYIVVFMAFQSLIGKSQNKILKSFNFIVSRPIGITIIWFELMFPAMTILMSYMCLGVYAFGIPILVVKSVDFLFNLNMSWETLLFIMIAIGSIVSVHGAKLIHWIIKEHSPLKNWENHKYEAVKTELALYVINKNNVNFLIYLAYFVYLSISGFLQVQYNESLITTDVDGAILKAFLVFIAFSNMVNKSKDVEIKAKPLLSKMIRLMTTHDK
;
A
#
# COMPACT_ATOMS: atom_id res chain seq x y z
N MET A 1 -27.76 22.82 -6.06
CA MET A 1 -27.24 24.11 -5.56
C MET A 1 -28.04 25.23 -6.20
N ASN A 2 -29.02 25.79 -5.50
CA ASN A 2 -29.82 26.90 -5.99
C ASN A 2 -28.95 28.16 -6.09
N LYS A 3 -28.92 28.77 -7.28
CA LYS A 3 -28.36 30.11 -7.53
C LYS A 3 -29.19 31.14 -6.77
N ALA A 4 -28.89 31.34 -5.48
CA ALA A 4 -29.13 32.63 -4.87
C ALA A 4 -28.12 33.59 -5.49
N THR A 5 -28.51 34.28 -6.56
CA THR A 5 -27.76 35.42 -7.10
C THR A 5 -27.61 36.46 -5.99
N LYS A 6 -26.48 36.39 -5.27
CA LYS A 6 -26.04 37.49 -4.40
C LYS A 6 -26.05 38.77 -5.24
N LYS A 7 -26.50 39.89 -4.65
CA LYS A 7 -26.59 41.19 -5.33
C LYS A 7 -25.18 41.73 -5.61
N ILE A 8 -24.57 41.29 -6.71
CA ILE A 8 -23.30 41.82 -7.18
C ILE A 8 -23.61 43.08 -7.99
N LYS A 9 -23.10 44.23 -7.54
CA LYS A 9 -23.17 45.50 -8.28
C LYS A 9 -21.92 45.62 -9.14
N THR A 10 -22.08 46.04 -10.40
CA THR A 10 -20.97 46.21 -11.35
C THR A 10 -21.08 47.55 -12.07
N TRP A 11 -19.97 48.25 -12.26
CA TRP A 11 -19.90 49.54 -12.97
C TRP A 11 -18.53 49.71 -13.64
N LYS A 12 -18.34 50.79 -14.39
CA LYS A 12 -17.02 51.18 -14.91
C LYS A 12 -16.53 52.44 -14.18
N ASN A 13 -15.27 52.46 -13.77
CA ASN A 13 -14.67 53.66 -13.19
C ASN A 13 -14.24 54.67 -14.27
N GLY A 14 -13.71 55.83 -13.84
CA GLY A 14 -13.26 56.91 -14.74
C GLY A 14 -12.14 56.50 -15.73
N GLU A 15 -11.39 55.43 -15.43
CA GLU A 15 -10.35 54.87 -16.32
C GLU A 15 -10.90 53.83 -17.31
N GLY A 16 -12.19 53.51 -17.19
CA GLY A 16 -12.89 52.49 -17.97
C GLY A 16 -12.64 51.06 -17.47
N ASN A 17 -12.05 50.88 -16.28
CA ASN A 17 -11.87 49.57 -15.65
C ASN A 17 -13.23 49.08 -15.10
N LEU A 18 -13.48 47.78 -15.22
CA LEU A 18 -14.67 47.15 -14.67
C LEU A 18 -14.47 47.01 -13.15
N CYS A 19 -15.44 47.48 -12.37
CA CYS A 19 -15.47 47.35 -10.92
C CYS A 19 -16.68 46.54 -10.48
N PHE A 20 -16.55 45.84 -9.35
CA PHE A 20 -17.68 45.16 -8.73
C PHE A 20 -17.64 45.21 -7.21
N SER A 21 -18.83 45.16 -6.59
CA SER A 21 -19.00 45.10 -5.15
C SER A 21 -20.10 44.09 -4.79
N TYR A 22 -19.94 43.43 -3.66
CA TYR A 22 -20.89 42.48 -3.10
C TYR A 22 -20.79 42.47 -1.58
N ASP A 23 -21.86 42.01 -0.92
CA ASP A 23 -21.88 41.86 0.53
C ASP A 23 -20.95 40.70 0.93
N MET A 24 -19.75 41.07 1.39
CA MET A 24 -18.76 40.12 1.90
C MET A 24 -19.25 39.48 3.19
N ARG A 25 -19.06 38.17 3.30
CA ARG A 25 -19.29 37.48 4.57
C ARG A 25 -18.06 37.60 5.46
N GLN A 26 -18.28 37.99 6.71
CA GLN A 26 -17.23 38.08 7.71
C GLN A 26 -16.89 36.67 8.25
N PRO A 27 -15.63 36.44 8.70
CA PRO A 27 -15.30 35.27 9.50
C PRO A 27 -16.24 35.18 10.72
N MET A 28 -16.67 33.97 11.07
CA MET A 28 -17.62 33.74 12.17
C MET A 28 -18.96 34.51 12.04
N GLU A 29 -19.49 34.62 10.82
CA GLU A 29 -20.87 35.08 10.64
C GLU A 29 -21.82 34.19 11.46
N LYS A 30 -22.65 34.79 12.32
CA LYS A 30 -23.56 34.12 13.28
C LYS A 30 -22.85 33.20 14.29
N PRO A 31 -22.05 33.76 15.23
CA PRO A 31 -21.28 32.97 16.19
C PRO A 31 -22.16 32.13 17.13
N TRP A 32 -23.42 32.52 17.31
CA TRP A 32 -24.40 31.79 18.14
C TRP A 32 -24.63 30.35 17.68
N ILE A 33 -24.41 30.02 16.40
CA ILE A 33 -24.55 28.63 15.89
C ILE A 33 -23.50 27.71 16.52
N ILE A 34 -22.25 28.16 16.62
CA ILE A 34 -21.17 27.41 17.28
C ILE A 34 -21.49 27.24 18.76
N VAL A 35 -22.01 28.28 19.41
CA VAL A 35 -22.40 28.24 20.82
C VAL A 35 -23.47 27.17 21.06
N ILE A 36 -24.51 27.11 20.22
CA ILE A 36 -25.57 26.08 20.32
C ILE A 36 -24.98 24.66 20.17
N ILE A 37 -24.10 24.46 19.19
CA ILE A 37 -23.47 23.14 18.97
C ILE A 37 -22.58 22.76 20.16
N GLY A 38 -21.84 23.71 20.72
CA GLY A 38 -21.03 23.49 21.92
C GLY A 38 -21.87 23.11 23.14
N VAL A 39 -22.98 23.83 23.37
CA VAL A 39 -23.94 23.51 24.46
C VAL A 39 -24.54 22.12 24.26
N PHE A 40 -24.90 21.75 23.03
CA PHE A 40 -25.43 20.43 22.72
C PHE A 40 -24.43 19.32 23.05
N PHE A 41 -23.16 19.46 22.65
CA PHE A 41 -22.13 18.47 22.99
C PHE A 41 -21.83 18.41 24.49
N PHE A 42 -21.85 19.55 25.17
CA PHE A 42 -21.73 19.60 26.62
C PHE A 42 -22.87 18.81 27.29
N CYS A 43 -24.12 19.02 26.88
CA CYS A 43 -25.27 18.26 27.40
C CYS A 43 -25.13 16.74 27.16
N VAL A 44 -24.61 16.31 26.00
CA VAL A 44 -24.38 14.89 25.70
C VAL A 44 -23.33 14.29 26.65
N VAL A 45 -22.21 14.97 26.86
CA VAL A 45 -21.14 14.51 27.76
C VAL A 45 -21.63 14.50 29.22
N THR A 46 -22.34 15.53 29.66
CA THR A 46 -22.92 15.57 31.00
C THR A 46 -23.98 14.48 31.20
N GLY A 47 -24.80 14.21 30.18
CA GLY A 47 -25.79 13.12 30.20
C GLY A 47 -25.14 11.74 30.31
N GLU A 48 -24.06 11.48 29.55
CA GLU A 48 -23.27 10.25 29.66
C GLU A 48 -22.68 10.09 31.07
N TYR A 49 -22.09 11.16 31.60
CA TYR A 49 -21.48 11.15 32.92
C TYR A 49 -22.50 10.89 34.03
N LEU A 50 -23.68 11.51 33.98
CA LEU A 50 -24.72 11.37 35.00
C LEU A 50 -25.44 10.01 34.95
N HIS A 51 -25.59 9.38 33.78
CA HIS A 51 -26.31 8.12 33.64
C HIS A 51 -25.43 6.86 33.60
N VAL A 52 -24.21 6.97 33.05
CA VAL A 52 -23.35 5.82 32.77
C VAL A 52 -22.04 5.89 33.58
N GLY A 53 -21.70 7.05 34.16
CA GLY A 53 -20.45 7.24 34.89
C GLY A 53 -19.19 7.21 34.01
N SER A 54 -19.35 7.32 32.69
CA SER A 54 -18.26 7.33 31.70
C SER A 54 -18.12 8.68 31.00
N THR A 55 -16.98 8.90 30.36
CA THR A 55 -16.65 10.11 29.57
C THR A 55 -16.09 9.75 28.19
N TYR A 56 -16.45 8.59 27.66
CA TYR A 56 -15.87 8.06 26.43
C TYR A 56 -16.23 8.92 25.21
N SER A 57 -17.39 9.59 25.21
CA SER A 57 -17.78 10.50 24.11
C SER A 57 -16.99 11.81 24.08
N LEU A 58 -16.30 12.19 25.17
CA LEU A 58 -15.61 13.48 25.28
C LEU A 58 -14.56 13.67 24.16
N SER A 59 -13.70 12.67 23.97
CA SER A 59 -12.62 12.71 22.98
C SER A 59 -13.13 12.85 21.53
N PRO A 60 -14.04 11.98 21.02
CA PRO A 60 -14.56 12.13 19.67
C PRO A 60 -15.42 13.40 19.48
N LEU A 61 -16.16 13.85 20.49
CA LEU A 61 -16.98 15.07 20.39
C LEU A 61 -16.15 16.35 20.37
N ILE A 62 -15.05 16.43 21.14
CA ILE A 62 -14.12 17.56 21.07
C ILE A 62 -13.45 17.62 19.69
N LEU A 63 -13.01 16.50 19.14
CA LEU A 63 -12.45 16.46 17.79
C LEU A 63 -13.47 16.91 16.74
N LEU A 64 -14.69 16.39 16.81
CA LEU A 64 -15.78 16.79 15.92
C LEU A 64 -16.12 18.28 16.04
N PHE A 65 -16.15 18.81 17.26
CA PHE A 65 -16.35 20.24 17.52
C PHE A 65 -15.26 21.09 16.89
N MET A 66 -13.99 20.70 17.05
CA MET A 66 -12.86 21.39 16.43
C MET A 66 -12.97 21.42 14.90
N PHE A 67 -13.38 20.32 14.27
CA PHE A 67 -13.63 20.28 12.83
C PHE A 67 -14.78 21.20 12.41
N ILE A 68 -15.90 21.17 13.13
CA ILE A 68 -17.07 22.03 12.85
C ILE A 68 -16.69 23.50 13.05
N PHE A 69 -15.96 23.82 14.11
CA PHE A 69 -15.49 25.17 14.42
C PHE A 69 -14.57 25.71 13.33
N LEU A 70 -13.55 24.94 12.93
CA LEU A 70 -12.66 25.30 11.84
C LEU A 70 -13.43 25.48 10.53
N TYR A 71 -14.33 24.55 10.21
CA TYR A 71 -15.16 24.66 9.02
C TYR A 71 -16.01 25.93 9.05
N TRP A 72 -16.69 26.22 10.17
CA TRP A 72 -17.54 27.40 10.31
C TRP A 72 -16.77 28.72 10.30
N ALA A 73 -15.56 28.75 10.89
CA ALA A 73 -14.71 29.92 10.92
C ALA A 73 -14.24 30.33 9.51
N PHE A 74 -13.94 29.35 8.64
CA PHE A 74 -13.38 29.58 7.31
C PHE A 74 -14.38 29.47 6.14
N TYR A 75 -15.54 28.84 6.33
CA TYR A 75 -16.55 28.69 5.28
C TYR A 75 -17.06 30.01 4.69
N PRO A 76 -17.33 31.08 5.48
CA PRO A 76 -17.70 32.39 4.95
C PRO A 76 -16.63 32.98 4.02
N CYS A 77 -15.35 32.86 4.39
CA CYS A 77 -14.22 33.35 3.59
C CYS A 77 -14.12 32.61 2.26
N LYS A 78 -14.24 31.28 2.27
CA LYS A 78 -14.25 30.46 1.05
C LYS A 78 -15.41 30.84 0.12
N SER A 79 -16.57 31.21 0.67
CA SER A 79 -17.69 31.71 -0.14
C SER A 79 -17.40 33.05 -0.82
N ASN A 80 -16.54 33.89 -0.26
CA ASN A 80 -16.13 35.16 -0.88
C ASN A 80 -15.13 34.88 -2.01
N GLU A 81 -14.13 34.03 -1.77
CA GLU A 81 -13.14 33.62 -2.79
C GLU A 81 -13.81 33.04 -4.04
N VAL A 82 -14.85 32.21 -3.88
CA VAL A 82 -15.59 31.64 -5.03
C VAL A 82 -16.27 32.72 -5.87
N ILE A 83 -16.71 33.83 -5.27
CA ILE A 83 -17.32 34.94 -6.00
C ILE A 83 -16.25 35.74 -6.74
N GLU A 84 -15.12 36.01 -6.08
CA GLU A 84 -13.96 36.67 -6.69
C GLU A 84 -13.44 35.86 -7.88
N GLU A 85 -13.28 34.54 -7.72
CA GLU A 85 -12.86 33.63 -8.78
C GLU A 85 -13.87 33.60 -9.93
N MET A 86 -15.17 33.53 -9.65
CA MET A 86 -16.22 33.57 -10.68
C MET A 86 -16.18 34.88 -11.48
N MET A 87 -16.03 36.01 -10.79
CA MET A 87 -15.98 37.33 -11.41
C MET A 87 -14.69 37.53 -12.22
N MET A 88 -13.56 37.03 -11.71
CA MET A 88 -12.29 36.99 -12.42
C MET A 88 -12.36 36.13 -13.68
N ASN A 89 -12.94 34.93 -13.60
CA ASN A 89 -13.12 34.06 -14.76
C ASN A 89 -13.94 34.74 -15.85
N LYS A 90 -15.09 35.33 -15.48
CA LYS A 90 -15.93 36.08 -16.41
C LYS A 90 -15.18 37.24 -17.06
N ASN A 91 -14.38 37.98 -16.29
CA ASN A 91 -13.60 39.09 -16.81
C ASN A 91 -12.44 38.63 -17.71
N VAL A 92 -11.76 37.54 -17.36
CA VAL A 92 -10.68 36.96 -18.18
C VAL A 92 -11.25 36.42 -19.49
N ASP A 93 -12.37 35.68 -19.47
CA ASP A 93 -12.98 35.14 -20.70
C ASP A 93 -13.34 36.23 -21.72
N LEU A 94 -13.82 37.39 -21.24
CA LEU A 94 -14.15 38.53 -22.09
C LEU A 94 -12.90 39.19 -22.73
N ARG A 95 -11.74 39.09 -22.08
CA ARG A 95 -10.52 39.81 -22.49
C ARG A 95 -9.51 38.90 -23.19
N LEU A 96 -9.40 37.66 -22.75
CA LEU A 96 -8.39 36.70 -23.20
C LEU A 96 -8.48 36.47 -24.71
N HIS A 97 -9.68 36.44 -25.28
CA HIS A 97 -9.85 36.30 -26.74
C HIS A 97 -9.19 37.44 -27.53
N ASN A 98 -9.25 38.68 -27.04
CA ASN A 98 -8.61 39.83 -27.68
C ASN A 98 -7.08 39.87 -27.44
N GLU A 99 -6.61 39.28 -26.34
CA GLU A 99 -5.18 39.16 -26.05
C GLU A 99 -4.53 38.03 -26.86
N LEU A 100 -5.19 36.88 -26.99
CA LEU A 100 -4.73 35.77 -27.83
C LEU A 100 -4.58 36.16 -29.30
N LYS A 101 -5.43 37.07 -29.81
CA LYS A 101 -5.29 37.65 -31.17
C LYS A 101 -4.00 38.45 -31.39
N LYS A 102 -3.32 38.87 -30.33
CA LYS A 102 -2.01 39.56 -30.43
C LYS A 102 -0.84 38.58 -30.52
N PHE A 103 -1.06 37.31 -30.18
CA PHE A 103 -0.09 36.24 -30.36
C PHE A 103 -0.31 35.59 -31.73
N ASP A 104 0.70 34.91 -32.25
CA ASP A 104 0.57 34.13 -33.49
C ASP A 104 -0.56 33.08 -33.33
N ASN A 105 -1.20 32.73 -34.46
CA ASN A 105 -2.48 32.01 -34.55
C ASN A 105 -2.55 30.63 -33.83
N ASP A 106 -1.47 30.16 -33.21
CA ASP A 106 -1.36 28.84 -32.57
C ASP A 106 -1.27 28.89 -31.03
N VAL A 107 -1.34 30.08 -30.41
CA VAL A 107 -1.29 30.21 -28.94
C VAL A 107 -2.68 30.08 -28.32
N TYR A 108 -2.85 29.15 -27.38
CA TYR A 108 -4.11 28.92 -26.68
C TYR A 108 -3.90 28.73 -25.17
N GLU A 109 -4.98 28.86 -24.39
CA GLU A 109 -4.99 28.65 -22.95
C GLU A 109 -4.82 27.16 -22.62
N VAL A 110 -3.77 26.81 -21.89
CA VAL A 110 -3.55 25.45 -21.36
C VAL A 110 -4.24 25.29 -20.02
N ARG A 111 -4.13 26.31 -19.16
CA ARG A 111 -4.63 26.25 -17.79
C ARG A 111 -4.83 27.63 -17.19
N ARG A 112 -5.77 27.73 -16.26
CA ARG A 112 -5.96 28.90 -15.42
C ARG A 112 -6.06 28.54 -13.94
N LYS A 113 -5.65 29.45 -13.07
CA LYS A 113 -5.69 29.29 -11.62
C LYS A 113 -5.88 30.62 -10.91
N PHE A 114 -6.86 30.67 -10.01
CA PHE A 114 -7.01 31.77 -9.05
C PHE A 114 -5.94 31.65 -7.95
N TYR A 115 -5.26 32.76 -7.66
CA TYR A 115 -4.13 32.81 -6.75
C TYR A 115 -4.18 34.06 -5.88
N GLN A 116 -3.90 33.90 -4.58
CA GLN A 116 -3.84 35.01 -3.62
C GLN A 116 -2.49 35.00 -2.91
N ASP A 117 -1.81 36.13 -2.92
CA ASP A 117 -0.61 36.37 -2.14
C ASP A 117 -0.98 36.73 -0.72
N SER A 118 -0.42 36.01 0.26
CA SER A 118 -0.61 36.31 1.68
C SER A 118 0.71 36.65 2.38
N LYS A 119 0.66 37.52 3.39
CA LYS A 119 1.79 37.86 4.26
C LYS A 119 1.42 37.75 5.74
N GLY A 120 2.42 37.36 6.54
CA GLY A 120 2.32 37.23 8.00
C GLY A 120 1.62 35.95 8.48
N THR A 121 1.70 35.69 9.78
CA THR A 121 1.20 34.46 10.43
C THR A 121 -0.33 34.30 10.33
N TYR A 122 -1.05 35.40 10.16
CA TYR A 122 -2.51 35.45 10.01
C TYR A 122 -2.98 35.45 8.54
N GLY A 123 -2.07 35.33 7.58
CA GLY A 123 -2.40 35.18 6.17
C GLY A 123 -3.11 36.40 5.56
N ILE A 124 -2.65 37.61 5.85
CA ILE A 124 -3.24 38.84 5.28
C ILE A 124 -3.05 38.81 3.77
N VAL A 125 -4.15 38.82 3.02
CA VAL A 125 -4.13 38.86 1.56
C VAL A 125 -3.58 40.22 1.11
N THR A 126 -2.47 40.18 0.38
CA THR A 126 -1.75 41.35 -0.14
C THR A 126 -1.95 41.57 -1.64
N GLY A 127 -2.38 40.55 -2.37
CA GLY A 127 -2.71 40.64 -3.78
C GLY A 127 -3.54 39.45 -4.23
N THR A 128 -4.45 39.69 -5.17
CA THR A 128 -5.34 38.67 -5.74
C THR A 128 -5.16 38.65 -7.24
N TYR A 129 -4.91 37.47 -7.80
CA TYR A 129 -4.54 37.30 -9.21
C TYR A 129 -5.28 36.13 -9.85
N MET A 130 -5.52 36.24 -11.16
CA MET A 130 -5.84 35.10 -12.02
C MET A 130 -4.64 34.84 -12.92
N LEU A 131 -4.04 33.67 -12.75
CA LEU A 131 -2.90 33.22 -13.53
C LEU A 131 -3.42 32.39 -14.70
N VAL A 132 -2.95 32.69 -15.92
CA VAL A 132 -3.31 31.98 -17.15
C VAL A 132 -2.02 31.48 -17.81
N LEU A 133 -1.87 30.16 -17.94
CA LEU A 133 -0.78 29.50 -18.64
C LEU A 133 -1.17 29.27 -20.09
N LEU A 134 -0.34 29.77 -21.00
CA LEU A 134 -0.49 29.64 -22.44
C LEU A 134 0.34 28.45 -22.98
N SER A 135 0.04 28.01 -24.20
CA SER A 135 0.71 26.89 -24.87
C SER A 135 2.19 27.13 -25.21
N ASN A 136 2.61 28.40 -25.23
CA ASN A 136 4.00 28.84 -25.42
C ASN A 136 4.79 28.95 -24.10
N ASP A 137 4.29 28.36 -23.01
CA ASP A 137 4.85 28.43 -21.65
C ASP A 137 4.92 29.84 -21.04
N GLU A 138 4.24 30.83 -21.64
CA GLU A 138 4.04 32.14 -21.03
C GLU A 138 2.89 32.13 -20.03
N VAL A 139 3.05 32.87 -18.93
CA VAL A 139 2.01 33.04 -17.92
C VAL A 139 1.57 34.50 -17.91
N LEU A 140 0.28 34.73 -18.10
CA LEU A 140 -0.36 36.04 -17.98
C LEU A 140 -0.99 36.18 -16.58
N GLU A 141 -0.78 37.34 -15.96
CA GLU A 141 -1.33 37.69 -14.65
C GLU A 141 -2.41 38.77 -14.83
N TYR A 142 -3.62 38.46 -14.39
CA TYR A 142 -4.70 39.44 -14.24
C TYR A 142 -4.83 39.78 -12.77
N GLU A 143 -4.53 41.01 -12.39
CA GLU A 143 -4.63 41.47 -11.01
C GLU A 143 -6.03 41.99 -10.68
N LEU A 144 -6.52 41.62 -9.50
CA LEU A 144 -7.72 42.13 -8.88
C LEU A 144 -7.36 43.00 -7.69
N LYS A 145 -7.60 44.31 -7.81
CA LYS A 145 -7.28 45.29 -6.77
C LYS A 145 -8.46 45.47 -5.82
N TYR A 146 -8.22 45.29 -4.53
CA TYR A 146 -9.23 45.51 -3.49
C TYR A 146 -9.14 46.94 -2.94
N HIS A 147 -10.27 47.64 -2.93
CA HIS A 147 -10.42 48.97 -2.35
C HIS A 147 -11.22 48.88 -1.07
N LYS A 148 -10.61 49.35 0.03
CA LYS A 148 -11.22 49.35 1.36
C LYS A 148 -12.43 50.30 1.38
N PRO A 149 -13.46 50.00 2.20
CA PRO A 149 -14.60 50.90 2.35
C PRO A 149 -14.15 52.25 2.95
N THR A 150 -14.72 53.33 2.45
CA THR A 150 -14.58 54.70 2.98
C THR A 150 -15.91 55.16 3.57
N GLU A 151 -15.96 56.33 4.21
CA GLU A 151 -17.20 56.87 4.79
C GLU A 151 -18.33 57.05 3.76
N THR A 152 -17.99 57.22 2.47
CA THR A 152 -18.92 57.49 1.38
C THR A 152 -19.11 56.30 0.42
N GLU A 153 -18.18 55.36 0.36
CA GLU A 153 -18.20 54.25 -0.60
C GLU A 153 -18.02 52.87 0.07
N SER A 154 -18.86 51.92 -0.32
CA SER A 154 -18.72 50.51 0.07
C SER A 154 -17.47 49.89 -0.54
N ALA A 155 -16.89 48.89 0.13
CA ALA A 155 -15.76 48.12 -0.38
C ALA A 155 -16.03 47.57 -1.79
N TYR A 156 -15.02 47.64 -2.67
CA TYR A 156 -15.15 47.16 -4.04
C TYR A 156 -13.85 46.62 -4.59
N PHE A 157 -13.97 45.89 -5.69
CA PHE A 157 -12.87 45.31 -6.42
C PHE A 157 -12.78 45.91 -7.82
N GLU A 158 -11.56 46.12 -8.29
CA GLU A 158 -11.26 46.68 -9.59
C GLU A 158 -10.41 45.70 -10.41
N PHE A 159 -10.83 45.45 -11.65
CA PHE A 159 -10.06 44.67 -12.61
C PHE A 159 -9.12 45.58 -13.40
N LEU A 160 -7.80 45.46 -13.19
CA LEU A 160 -6.82 46.24 -13.94
C LEU A 160 -6.89 45.94 -15.45
N LYS A 161 -6.66 46.97 -16.27
CA LYS A 161 -7.01 46.96 -17.71
C LYS A 161 -6.16 45.99 -18.54
N ARG A 162 -4.87 45.92 -18.28
CA ARG A 162 -3.91 45.12 -19.07
C ARG A 162 -3.35 43.97 -18.22
N PRO A 163 -3.37 42.72 -18.72
CA PRO A 163 -2.63 41.65 -18.07
C PRO A 163 -1.13 41.92 -18.14
N VAL A 164 -0.41 41.50 -17.11
CA VAL A 164 1.05 41.62 -17.04
C VAL A 164 1.66 40.24 -17.29
N LYS A 165 2.75 40.17 -18.05
CA LYS A 165 3.51 38.93 -18.18
C LYS A 165 4.13 38.57 -16.83
N CYS A 166 3.88 37.36 -16.35
CA CYS A 166 4.34 36.88 -15.05
C CYS A 166 5.87 36.85 -14.98
N ILE A 167 6.45 37.72 -14.16
CA ILE A 167 7.89 37.71 -13.83
C ILE A 167 8.13 36.93 -12.52
N ASN A 168 7.12 36.83 -11.66
CA ASN A 168 7.26 36.25 -10.33
C ASN A 168 7.42 34.71 -10.38
N THR A 169 8.56 34.22 -9.90
CA THR A 169 8.88 32.79 -9.88
C THR A 169 7.93 31.97 -9.00
N LYS A 170 7.32 32.57 -7.96
CA LYS A 170 6.33 31.90 -7.11
C LYS A 170 5.00 31.69 -7.83
N HIS A 171 4.52 32.71 -8.55
CA HIS A 171 3.28 32.64 -9.33
C HIS A 171 3.42 31.64 -10.48
N ARG A 172 4.57 31.69 -11.16
CA ARG A 172 4.93 30.73 -12.20
C ARG A 172 4.88 29.28 -11.69
N LYS A 173 5.54 28.98 -10.56
CA LYS A 173 5.48 27.66 -9.91
C LYS A 173 4.07 27.26 -9.45
N ALA A 174 3.23 28.23 -9.07
CA ALA A 174 1.88 27.94 -8.58
C ALA A 174 0.95 27.40 -9.69
N ILE A 175 1.16 27.81 -10.94
CA ILE A 175 0.39 27.33 -12.10
C ILE A 175 1.10 26.20 -12.87
N GLU A 176 2.43 26.24 -12.95
CA GLU A 176 3.29 25.16 -13.44
C GLU A 176 3.37 24.05 -12.38
N THR A 177 2.27 23.34 -12.16
CA THR A 177 2.31 22.18 -11.26
C THR A 177 3.13 21.11 -11.96
N THR A 178 4.33 20.84 -11.44
CA THR A 178 5.02 19.58 -11.67
C THR A 178 4.08 18.47 -11.22
N THR A 179 3.37 17.87 -12.16
CA THR A 179 2.57 16.68 -11.92
C THR A 179 3.47 15.65 -11.26
N ILE A 180 2.99 14.96 -10.24
CA ILE A 180 3.72 13.87 -9.58
C ILE A 180 4.34 12.94 -10.63
N ALA A 181 3.61 12.64 -11.73
CA ALA A 181 4.12 11.94 -12.90
C ALA A 181 5.45 12.49 -13.49
N LYS A 182 5.62 13.81 -13.63
CA LYS A 182 6.88 14.44 -14.12
C LYS A 182 8.01 14.38 -13.08
N LEU A 183 7.68 14.35 -11.79
CA LEU A 183 8.66 14.21 -10.71
C LEU A 183 9.18 12.75 -10.64
N TRP A 184 8.26 11.78 -10.76
CA TRP A 184 8.59 10.35 -10.80
C TRP A 184 9.34 9.96 -12.07
N ALA A 185 9.03 10.57 -13.23
CA ALA A 185 9.75 10.34 -14.48
C ALA A 185 11.24 10.76 -14.44
N LYS A 186 11.63 11.65 -13.51
CA LYS A 186 13.05 12.04 -13.32
C LYS A 186 13.85 11.03 -12.50
N ILE A 187 13.18 10.16 -11.74
CA ILE A 187 13.84 9.12 -10.96
C ILE A 187 14.03 7.91 -11.88
N LYS A 188 15.19 7.81 -12.54
CA LYS A 188 15.61 6.57 -13.24
C LYS A 188 15.89 5.49 -12.21
N ILE A 189 14.85 4.84 -11.71
CA ILE A 189 14.99 3.61 -10.90
C ILE A 189 15.34 2.47 -11.87
N PRO A 190 16.39 1.67 -11.59
CA PRO A 190 16.68 0.48 -12.39
C PRO A 190 15.47 -0.46 -12.39
N GLU A 191 15.11 -1.01 -13.54
CA GLU A 191 13.93 -1.89 -13.70
C GLU A 191 13.93 -3.04 -12.69
N ARG A 192 15.11 -3.60 -12.38
CA ARG A 192 15.30 -4.65 -11.37
C ARG A 192 14.80 -4.24 -9.97
N VAL A 193 15.02 -2.99 -9.57
CA VAL A 193 14.59 -2.47 -8.26
C VAL A 193 13.08 -2.23 -8.26
N ILE A 194 12.51 -1.79 -9.38
CA ILE A 194 11.05 -1.64 -9.55
C ILE A 194 10.36 -2.99 -9.42
N PHE A 195 10.86 -4.03 -10.11
CA PHE A 195 10.31 -5.38 -10.00
C PHE A 195 10.41 -5.94 -8.58
N LEU A 196 11.54 -5.75 -7.90
CA LEU A 196 11.70 -6.16 -6.49
C LEU A 196 10.73 -5.42 -5.56
N LEU A 197 10.53 -4.12 -5.76
CA LEU A 197 9.56 -3.33 -4.99
C LEU A 197 8.12 -3.82 -5.22
N ILE A 198 7.74 -4.09 -6.46
CA ILE A 198 6.41 -4.63 -6.79
C ILE A 198 6.20 -5.97 -6.11
N ILE A 199 7.18 -6.88 -6.19
CA ILE A 199 7.13 -8.19 -5.52
C ILE A 199 7.00 -7.99 -4.00
N PHE A 200 7.79 -7.09 -3.42
CA PHE A 200 7.76 -6.83 -1.98
C PHE A 200 6.43 -6.25 -1.51
N VAL A 201 5.81 -5.36 -2.31
CA VAL A 201 4.48 -4.81 -2.04
C VAL A 201 3.41 -5.89 -2.14
N ILE A 202 3.45 -6.75 -3.18
CA ILE A 202 2.49 -7.85 -3.34
C ILE A 202 2.60 -8.83 -2.16
N ILE A 203 3.83 -9.24 -1.80
CA ILE A 203 4.07 -10.13 -0.67
C ILE A 203 3.64 -9.45 0.64
N GLY A 204 4.01 -8.18 0.87
CA GLY A 204 3.65 -7.44 2.07
C GLY A 204 2.13 -7.28 2.25
N ILE A 205 1.42 -6.92 1.18
CA ILE A 205 -0.04 -6.83 1.20
C ILE A 205 -0.63 -8.21 1.48
N SER A 206 -0.21 -9.25 0.76
CA SER A 206 -0.75 -10.60 0.94
C SER A 206 -0.51 -11.16 2.36
N ALA A 207 0.65 -10.88 2.97
CA ALA A 207 0.96 -11.28 4.34
C ALA A 207 0.13 -10.49 5.36
N GLY A 208 -0.05 -9.18 5.16
CA GLY A 208 -0.91 -8.35 6.00
C GLY A 208 -2.37 -8.79 5.94
N LEU A 209 -2.85 -9.16 4.75
CA LEU A 209 -4.18 -9.71 4.55
C LEU A 209 -4.33 -11.08 5.24
N ALA A 210 -3.33 -11.96 5.13
CA ALA A 210 -3.33 -13.26 5.81
C ALA A 210 -3.35 -13.13 7.33
N PHE A 211 -2.57 -12.20 7.87
CA PHE A 211 -2.58 -11.89 9.29
C PHE A 211 -3.95 -11.36 9.74
N LEU A 212 -4.53 -10.41 8.99
CA LEU A 212 -5.85 -9.86 9.30
C LEU A 212 -6.94 -10.93 9.25
N TYR A 213 -6.86 -11.87 8.30
CA TYR A 213 -7.77 -13.03 8.23
C TYR A 213 -7.63 -13.92 9.46
N LEU A 214 -6.41 -14.32 9.83
CA LEU A 214 -6.17 -15.14 11.02
C LEU A 214 -6.63 -14.45 12.30
N TRP A 215 -6.41 -13.13 12.41
CA TRP A 215 -6.84 -12.31 13.53
C TRP A 215 -8.37 -12.19 13.63
N LEU A 216 -9.06 -12.04 12.49
CA LEU A 216 -10.52 -12.09 12.45
C LEU A 216 -11.04 -13.47 12.89
N MET A 217 -10.39 -14.55 12.45
CA MET A 217 -10.79 -15.91 12.83
C MET A 217 -10.61 -16.17 14.33
N THR A 218 -9.56 -15.64 14.97
CA THR A 218 -9.39 -15.77 16.42
C THR A 218 -10.36 -14.91 17.23
N ILE A 219 -10.78 -13.75 16.74
CA ILE A 219 -11.74 -12.89 17.44
C ILE A 219 -13.18 -13.40 17.30
N PHE A 220 -13.58 -13.85 16.10
CA PHE A 220 -14.97 -14.18 15.81
C PHE A 220 -15.29 -15.68 15.92
N GLU A 221 -14.28 -16.53 16.08
CA GLU A 221 -14.40 -17.99 16.22
C GLU A 221 -15.45 -18.58 15.23
N TRP A 222 -16.31 -19.49 15.71
CA TRP A 222 -17.38 -20.13 14.93
C TRP A 222 -18.49 -19.16 14.48
N ARG A 223 -18.59 -17.98 15.09
CA ARG A 223 -19.65 -17.00 14.79
C ARG A 223 -19.43 -16.33 13.44
N ALA A 224 -18.18 -16.09 13.05
CA ALA A 224 -17.85 -15.58 11.70
C ALA A 224 -18.23 -16.60 10.61
N ILE A 225 -17.92 -17.88 10.83
CA ILE A 225 -18.26 -18.96 9.90
C ILE A 225 -19.78 -19.06 9.75
N ALA A 226 -20.53 -19.06 10.85
CA ALA A 226 -21.99 -19.09 10.84
C ALA A 226 -22.59 -17.86 10.13
N PHE A 227 -22.04 -16.66 10.35
CA PHE A 227 -22.47 -15.44 9.68
C PHE A 227 -22.21 -15.49 8.17
N PHE A 228 -21.04 -15.99 7.75
CA PHE A 228 -20.67 -16.10 6.34
C PHE A 228 -21.55 -17.13 5.61
N ILE A 229 -21.81 -18.28 6.23
CA ILE A 229 -22.74 -19.29 5.70
C ILE A 229 -24.15 -18.72 5.61
N GLY A 230 -24.63 -18.04 6.67
CA GLY A 230 -25.93 -17.37 6.66
C GLY A 230 -26.06 -16.33 5.56
N TYR A 231 -25.01 -15.52 5.35
CA TYR A 231 -24.94 -14.57 4.26
C TYR A 231 -24.99 -15.23 2.88
N ILE A 232 -24.24 -16.33 2.67
CA ILE A 232 -24.27 -17.09 1.41
C ILE A 232 -25.67 -17.65 1.13
N VAL A 233 -26.35 -18.20 2.14
CA VAL A 233 -27.72 -18.73 2.01
C VAL A 233 -28.71 -17.63 1.65
N VAL A 234 -28.65 -16.49 2.35
CA VAL A 234 -29.49 -15.32 2.05
C VAL A 234 -29.20 -14.80 0.64
N PHE A 235 -27.92 -14.74 0.25
CA PHE A 235 -27.51 -14.32 -1.10
C PHE A 235 -28.07 -15.24 -2.19
N MET A 236 -27.95 -16.57 -2.03
CA MET A 236 -28.50 -17.54 -2.98
C MET A 236 -30.03 -17.46 -3.07
N ALA A 237 -30.72 -17.36 -1.93
CA ALA A 237 -32.17 -17.18 -1.89
C ALA A 237 -32.59 -15.89 -2.61
N PHE A 238 -31.85 -14.81 -2.40
CA PHE A 238 -32.11 -13.51 -3.01
C PHE A 238 -31.84 -13.51 -4.53
N GLN A 239 -30.78 -14.17 -5.00
CA GLN A 239 -30.51 -14.35 -6.44
C GLN A 239 -31.59 -15.19 -7.13
N SER A 240 -32.08 -16.24 -6.47
CA SER A 240 -33.18 -17.09 -6.98
C SER A 240 -34.47 -16.28 -7.19
N LEU A 241 -34.76 -15.33 -6.30
CA LEU A 241 -35.92 -14.43 -6.40
C LEU A 241 -35.73 -13.34 -7.48
N ILE A 242 -34.51 -12.83 -7.66
CA ILE A 242 -34.21 -11.74 -8.60
C ILE A 242 -34.08 -12.21 -10.05
N GLY A 243 -33.58 -13.43 -10.29
CA GLY A 243 -33.38 -13.97 -11.64
C GLY A 243 -34.63 -13.96 -12.54
N LYS A 244 -35.82 -13.79 -11.95
CA LYS A 244 -37.12 -13.71 -12.63
C LYS A 244 -37.67 -12.30 -12.80
N SER A 245 -37.02 -11.26 -12.26
CA SER A 245 -37.57 -9.89 -12.16
C SER A 245 -36.81 -8.88 -13.04
N GLN A 246 -37.55 -8.09 -13.83
CA GLN A 246 -36.97 -7.03 -14.68
C GLN A 246 -36.85 -5.66 -13.97
N ASN A 247 -37.17 -5.55 -12.68
CA ASN A 247 -37.23 -4.26 -11.97
C ASN A 247 -35.84 -3.63 -11.73
N LYS A 248 -35.66 -2.35 -12.14
CA LYS A 248 -34.41 -1.58 -11.98
C LYS A 248 -33.94 -1.45 -10.52
N ILE A 249 -34.87 -1.27 -9.58
CA ILE A 249 -34.55 -1.14 -8.14
C ILE A 249 -33.97 -2.45 -7.60
N LEU A 250 -34.56 -3.59 -8.00
CA LEU A 250 -34.12 -4.92 -7.58
C LEU A 250 -32.72 -5.26 -8.13
N LYS A 251 -32.41 -4.82 -9.36
CA LYS A 251 -31.05 -4.91 -9.92
C LYS A 251 -30.03 -4.05 -9.16
N SER A 252 -30.42 -2.85 -8.74
CA SER A 252 -29.55 -1.97 -7.95
C SER A 252 -29.28 -2.53 -6.55
N PHE A 253 -30.28 -3.16 -5.93
CA PHE A 253 -30.12 -3.83 -4.64
C PHE A 253 -29.28 -5.12 -4.77
N ASN A 254 -29.43 -5.86 -5.86
CA ASN A 254 -28.57 -7.01 -6.18
C ASN A 254 -27.10 -6.61 -6.23
N PHE A 255 -26.80 -5.47 -6.87
CA PHE A 255 -25.44 -4.94 -6.94
C PHE A 255 -24.84 -4.69 -5.55
N ILE A 256 -25.61 -4.10 -4.62
CA ILE A 256 -25.18 -3.84 -3.24
C ILE A 256 -24.95 -5.16 -2.47
N VAL A 257 -25.90 -6.09 -2.58
CA VAL A 257 -25.84 -7.39 -1.90
C VAL A 257 -24.72 -8.27 -2.44
N SER A 258 -24.29 -8.10 -3.70
CA SER A 258 -23.15 -8.82 -4.32
C SER A 258 -21.77 -8.24 -4.01
N ARG A 259 -21.66 -7.00 -3.51
CA ARG A 259 -20.37 -6.35 -3.25
C ARG A 259 -19.47 -7.11 -2.27
N PRO A 260 -19.99 -7.66 -1.13
CA PRO A 260 -19.15 -8.42 -0.21
C PRO A 260 -18.50 -9.64 -0.88
N ILE A 261 -19.23 -10.33 -1.77
CA ILE A 261 -18.68 -11.46 -2.53
C ILE A 261 -17.55 -11.00 -3.46
N GLY A 262 -17.76 -9.92 -4.20
CA GLY A 262 -16.71 -9.35 -5.06
C GLY A 262 -15.45 -8.96 -4.28
N ILE A 263 -15.62 -8.36 -3.09
CA ILE A 263 -14.50 -8.04 -2.19
C ILE A 263 -13.80 -9.31 -1.72
N THR A 264 -14.54 -10.36 -1.36
CA THR A 264 -13.94 -11.64 -0.92
C THR A 264 -13.19 -12.34 -2.04
N ILE A 265 -13.68 -12.28 -3.29
CA ILE A 265 -13.00 -12.86 -4.46
C ILE A 265 -11.68 -12.14 -4.70
N ILE A 266 -11.69 -10.80 -4.74
CA ILE A 266 -10.45 -10.00 -4.90
C ILE A 266 -9.46 -10.30 -3.76
N TRP A 267 -9.97 -10.43 -2.54
CA TRP A 267 -9.19 -10.84 -1.38
C TRP A 267 -8.49 -12.20 -1.59
N PHE A 268 -9.25 -13.22 -2.01
CA PHE A 268 -8.70 -14.55 -2.29
C PHE A 268 -7.69 -14.53 -3.45
N GLU A 269 -7.98 -13.81 -4.53
CA GLU A 269 -7.08 -13.68 -5.68
C GLU A 269 -5.75 -13.04 -5.31
N LEU A 270 -5.75 -12.03 -4.43
CA LEU A 270 -4.52 -11.37 -3.98
C LEU A 270 -3.69 -12.24 -3.03
N MET A 271 -4.35 -13.08 -2.23
CA MET A 271 -3.68 -14.02 -1.32
C MET A 271 -3.13 -15.25 -2.04
N PHE A 272 -3.74 -15.66 -3.15
CA PHE A 272 -3.45 -16.93 -3.81
C PHE A 272 -1.96 -17.13 -4.18
N PRO A 273 -1.24 -16.14 -4.75
CA PRO A 273 0.19 -16.28 -5.03
C PRO A 273 1.02 -16.46 -3.76
N ALA A 274 0.71 -15.71 -2.71
CA ALA A 274 1.44 -15.78 -1.44
C ALA A 274 1.20 -17.10 -0.72
N MET A 275 -0.05 -17.58 -0.72
CA MET A 275 -0.39 -18.92 -0.22
C MET A 275 0.33 -20.00 -1.03
N THR A 276 0.48 -19.82 -2.34
CA THR A 276 1.27 -20.74 -3.18
C THR A 276 2.74 -20.74 -2.76
N ILE A 277 3.36 -19.57 -2.56
CA ILE A 277 4.75 -19.44 -2.08
C ILE A 277 4.92 -20.09 -0.70
N LEU A 278 4.02 -19.80 0.24
CA LEU A 278 4.07 -20.36 1.59
C LEU A 278 3.92 -21.88 1.56
N MET A 279 2.91 -22.38 0.83
CA MET A 279 2.67 -23.82 0.67
C MET A 279 3.84 -24.53 0.02
N SER A 280 4.53 -23.85 -0.91
CA SER A 280 5.75 -24.35 -1.54
C SER A 280 6.84 -24.62 -0.50
N TYR A 281 7.14 -23.64 0.35
CA TYR A 281 8.12 -23.82 1.43
C TYR A 281 7.68 -24.82 2.51
N MET A 282 6.37 -24.87 2.82
CA MET A 282 5.83 -25.88 3.74
C MET A 282 6.01 -27.29 3.19
N CYS A 283 5.68 -27.52 1.91
CA CYS A 283 5.92 -28.79 1.24
C CYS A 283 7.41 -29.15 1.28
N LEU A 284 8.29 -28.21 0.90
CA LEU A 284 9.73 -28.39 1.00
C LEU A 284 10.14 -28.82 2.42
N GLY A 285 9.65 -28.13 3.45
CA GLY A 285 9.98 -28.43 4.84
C GLY A 285 9.51 -29.81 5.28
N VAL A 286 8.26 -30.18 4.98
CA VAL A 286 7.71 -31.50 5.30
C VAL A 286 8.54 -32.62 4.66
N TYR A 287 8.92 -32.48 3.40
CA TYR A 287 9.69 -33.53 2.72
C TYR A 287 11.16 -33.53 3.13
N ALA A 288 11.79 -32.36 3.25
CA ALA A 288 13.21 -32.26 3.56
C ALA A 288 13.51 -32.59 5.02
N PHE A 289 12.65 -32.22 5.97
CA PHE A 289 12.87 -32.47 7.40
C PHE A 289 12.07 -33.68 7.91
N GLY A 290 10.84 -33.88 7.43
CA GLY A 290 9.98 -34.97 7.90
C GLY A 290 10.52 -36.35 7.57
N ILE A 291 11.02 -36.56 6.35
CA ILE A 291 11.57 -37.86 5.94
C ILE A 291 12.81 -38.22 6.78
N PRO A 292 13.83 -37.35 6.95
CA PRO A 292 14.96 -37.65 7.82
C PRO A 292 14.58 -37.96 9.27
N ILE A 293 13.61 -37.25 9.86
CA ILE A 293 13.14 -37.53 11.22
C ILE A 293 12.59 -38.96 11.32
N LEU A 294 11.74 -39.35 10.36
CA LEU A 294 11.16 -40.70 10.35
C LEU A 294 12.27 -41.75 10.26
N VAL A 295 13.25 -41.57 9.37
CA VAL A 295 14.38 -42.50 9.22
C VAL A 295 15.20 -42.57 10.51
N VAL A 296 15.56 -41.43 11.11
CA VAL A 296 16.35 -41.38 12.35
C VAL A 296 15.60 -42.03 13.50
N LYS A 297 14.30 -41.76 13.67
CA LYS A 297 13.48 -42.42 14.69
C LYS A 297 13.35 -43.92 14.47
N SER A 298 13.23 -44.38 13.22
CA SER A 298 13.23 -45.81 12.92
C SER A 298 14.57 -46.46 13.28
N VAL A 299 15.71 -45.81 12.98
CA VAL A 299 17.04 -46.31 13.34
C VAL A 299 17.23 -46.32 14.87
N ASP A 300 16.84 -45.25 15.55
CA ASP A 300 16.88 -45.15 17.01
C ASP A 300 16.07 -46.27 17.68
N PHE A 301 14.88 -46.57 17.14
CA PHE A 301 14.05 -47.68 17.60
C PHE A 301 14.64 -49.06 17.30
N LEU A 302 15.19 -49.28 16.09
CA LEU A 302 15.74 -50.58 15.68
C LEU A 302 17.05 -50.93 16.40
N PHE A 303 17.88 -49.94 16.71
CA PHE A 303 19.19 -50.13 17.34
C PHE A 303 19.23 -49.72 18.82
N ASN A 304 18.10 -49.28 19.38
CA ASN A 304 17.93 -48.85 20.77
C ASN A 304 18.98 -47.82 21.21
N LEU A 305 19.18 -46.78 20.40
CA LEU A 305 20.26 -45.80 20.56
C LEU A 305 19.98 -44.73 21.63
N ASN A 306 18.71 -44.60 22.05
CA ASN A 306 18.24 -43.60 23.03
C ASN A 306 18.71 -42.18 22.70
N MET A 307 18.54 -41.76 21.45
CA MET A 307 18.98 -40.42 21.02
C MET A 307 18.24 -39.30 21.77
N SER A 308 19.00 -38.32 22.26
CA SER A 308 18.44 -37.12 22.87
C SER A 308 17.68 -36.26 21.86
N TRP A 309 16.81 -35.38 22.35
CA TRP A 309 16.03 -34.48 21.50
C TRP A 309 16.93 -33.52 20.70
N GLU A 310 18.01 -33.03 21.30
CA GLU A 310 18.96 -32.11 20.69
C GLU A 310 19.76 -32.78 19.58
N THR A 311 20.10 -34.07 19.77
CA THR A 311 20.75 -34.89 18.75
C THR A 311 19.83 -35.08 17.54
N LEU A 312 18.54 -35.35 17.79
CA LEU A 312 17.53 -35.50 16.74
C LEU A 312 17.33 -34.18 15.97
N LEU A 313 17.30 -33.05 16.68
CA LEU A 313 17.21 -31.72 16.11
C LEU A 313 18.45 -31.38 15.25
N PHE A 314 19.65 -31.69 15.74
CA PHE A 314 20.89 -31.53 14.98
C PHE A 314 20.86 -32.31 13.66
N ILE A 315 20.52 -33.61 13.71
CA ILE A 315 20.49 -34.46 12.52
C ILE A 315 19.42 -33.97 11.54
N MET A 316 18.23 -33.62 12.05
CA MET A 316 17.12 -33.11 11.26
C MET A 316 17.52 -31.84 10.50
N ILE A 317 18.09 -30.84 11.18
CA ILE A 317 18.48 -29.59 10.54
C ILE A 317 19.62 -29.81 9.55
N ALA A 318 20.62 -30.62 9.90
CA ALA A 318 21.77 -30.90 9.04
C ALA A 318 21.36 -31.63 7.75
N ILE A 319 20.66 -32.76 7.87
CA ILE A 319 20.23 -33.55 6.71
C ILE A 319 19.17 -32.77 5.92
N GLY A 320 18.21 -32.14 6.60
CA GLY A 320 17.12 -31.44 5.94
C GLY A 320 17.58 -30.22 5.15
N SER A 321 18.55 -29.45 5.65
CA SER A 321 19.16 -28.36 4.88
C SER A 321 19.93 -28.86 3.66
N ILE A 322 20.70 -29.95 3.79
CA ILE A 322 21.41 -30.59 2.67
C ILE A 322 20.42 -31.09 1.60
N VAL A 323 19.38 -31.81 1.99
CA VAL A 323 18.34 -32.33 1.07
C VAL A 323 17.62 -31.17 0.39
N SER A 324 17.31 -30.10 1.13
CA SER A 324 16.64 -28.91 0.59
C SER A 324 17.40 -28.27 -0.58
N VAL A 325 18.74 -28.23 -0.51
CA VAL A 325 19.58 -27.58 -1.53
C VAL A 325 20.07 -28.55 -2.60
N HIS A 326 20.58 -29.71 -2.19
CA HIS A 326 21.22 -30.66 -3.11
C HIS A 326 20.27 -31.74 -3.62
N GLY A 327 19.16 -31.99 -2.93
CA GLY A 327 18.08 -32.88 -3.33
C GLY A 327 17.02 -32.24 -4.24
N ALA A 328 17.31 -31.09 -4.85
CA ALA A 328 16.34 -30.32 -5.63
C ALA A 328 15.57 -31.16 -6.64
N LYS A 329 16.20 -32.08 -7.39
CA LYS A 329 15.50 -32.96 -8.34
C LYS A 329 14.41 -33.81 -7.68
N LEU A 330 14.70 -34.38 -6.51
CA LEU A 330 13.77 -35.20 -5.76
C LEU A 330 12.60 -34.36 -5.25
N ILE A 331 12.88 -33.16 -4.73
CA ILE A 331 11.86 -32.21 -4.28
C ILE A 331 10.96 -31.75 -5.44
N HIS A 332 11.55 -31.43 -6.60
CA HIS A 332 10.78 -31.02 -7.78
C HIS A 332 9.87 -32.15 -8.27
N TRP A 333 10.35 -33.39 -8.24
CA TRP A 333 9.55 -34.57 -8.60
C TRP A 333 8.38 -34.76 -7.64
N ILE A 334 8.61 -34.68 -6.32
CA ILE A 334 7.55 -34.81 -5.31
C ILE A 334 6.50 -33.72 -5.47
N ILE A 335 6.90 -32.47 -5.73
CA ILE A 335 5.94 -31.37 -5.90
C ILE A 335 5.10 -31.56 -7.17
N LYS A 336 5.72 -32.05 -8.24
CA LYS A 336 5.01 -32.33 -9.49
C LYS A 336 4.02 -33.49 -9.35
N GLU A 337 4.31 -34.51 -8.53
CA GLU A 337 3.48 -35.72 -8.49
C GLU A 337 2.59 -35.92 -7.27
N HIS A 338 3.01 -35.41 -6.10
CA HIS A 338 2.38 -35.75 -4.82
C HIS A 338 1.94 -34.53 -4.00
N SER A 339 2.18 -33.31 -4.47
CA SER A 339 1.78 -32.09 -3.77
C SER A 339 0.42 -31.56 -4.25
N PRO A 340 -0.35 -30.86 -3.40
CA PRO A 340 -1.50 -30.05 -3.81
C PRO A 340 -1.16 -28.98 -4.88
N LEU A 341 0.13 -28.71 -5.07
CA LEU A 341 0.65 -27.79 -6.09
C LEU A 341 0.85 -28.43 -7.47
N LYS A 342 0.58 -29.74 -7.61
CA LYS A 342 0.57 -30.46 -8.89
C LYS A 342 -0.35 -29.79 -9.91
N ASN A 343 0.08 -29.82 -11.16
CA ASN A 343 -0.75 -29.48 -12.32
C ASN A 343 -1.61 -30.70 -12.66
N TRP A 344 -2.92 -30.58 -12.53
CA TRP A 344 -3.88 -31.63 -12.89
C TRP A 344 -4.37 -31.48 -14.32
N GLU A 345 -3.90 -30.45 -15.04
CA GLU A 345 -4.29 -30.08 -16.40
C GLU A 345 -5.78 -29.71 -16.55
N ASN A 346 -6.47 -29.51 -15.43
CA ASN A 346 -7.87 -29.13 -15.42
C ASN A 346 -8.05 -27.63 -15.70
N HIS A 347 -7.12 -26.81 -15.21
CA HIS A 347 -7.20 -25.35 -15.31
C HIS A 347 -5.86 -24.70 -15.64
N LYS A 348 -5.89 -23.63 -16.47
CA LYS A 348 -4.68 -22.89 -16.88
C LYS A 348 -3.87 -22.31 -15.71
N TYR A 349 -4.53 -21.95 -14.60
CA TYR A 349 -3.84 -21.40 -13.42
C TYR A 349 -3.00 -22.46 -12.69
N GLU A 350 -3.28 -23.75 -12.87
CA GLU A 350 -2.55 -24.83 -12.20
C GLU A 350 -1.12 -24.92 -12.72
N ALA A 351 -0.93 -24.79 -14.04
CA ALA A 351 0.39 -24.74 -14.65
C ALA A 351 1.23 -23.57 -14.09
N VAL A 352 0.62 -22.38 -14.00
CA VAL A 352 1.28 -21.17 -13.46
C VAL A 352 1.59 -21.33 -11.97
N LYS A 353 0.69 -21.93 -11.19
CA LYS A 353 0.88 -22.24 -9.76
C LYS A 353 2.07 -23.19 -9.56
N THR A 354 2.14 -24.27 -10.35
CA THR A 354 3.26 -25.23 -10.29
C THR A 354 4.57 -24.56 -10.71
N GLU A 355 4.57 -23.74 -11.76
CA GLU A 355 5.75 -23.01 -12.22
C GLU A 355 6.28 -22.06 -11.12
N LEU A 356 5.40 -21.27 -10.51
CA LEU A 356 5.74 -20.39 -9.39
C LEU A 356 6.34 -21.17 -8.21
N ALA A 357 5.73 -22.30 -7.85
CA ALA A 357 6.23 -23.15 -6.77
C ALA A 357 7.67 -23.67 -7.02
N LEU A 358 7.92 -24.15 -8.24
CA LEU A 358 9.24 -24.65 -8.65
C LEU A 358 10.27 -23.52 -8.77
N TYR A 359 9.85 -22.33 -9.20
CA TYR A 359 10.72 -21.16 -9.25
C TYR A 359 11.21 -20.77 -7.85
N VAL A 360 10.31 -20.74 -6.87
CA VAL A 360 10.60 -20.37 -5.48
C VAL A 360 11.51 -21.41 -4.80
N ILE A 361 11.26 -22.70 -5.03
CA ILE A 361 12.04 -23.81 -4.45
C ILE A 361 13.29 -24.16 -5.30
N ASN A 362 13.70 -23.28 -6.21
CA ASN A 362 14.95 -23.47 -6.92
C ASN A 362 16.11 -23.56 -5.91
N LYS A 363 17.05 -24.48 -6.16
CA LYS A 363 18.28 -24.69 -5.39
C LYS A 363 18.91 -23.38 -4.91
N ASN A 364 19.09 -22.39 -5.79
CA ASN A 364 19.78 -21.15 -5.45
C ASN A 364 18.97 -20.29 -4.46
N ASN A 365 17.64 -20.25 -4.64
CA ASN A 365 16.73 -19.48 -3.79
C ASN A 365 16.64 -20.10 -2.40
N VAL A 366 16.52 -21.43 -2.33
CA VAL A 366 16.51 -22.19 -1.07
C VAL A 366 17.85 -22.05 -0.35
N ASN A 367 18.97 -22.17 -1.07
CA ASN A 367 20.31 -21.99 -0.50
C ASN A 367 20.46 -20.59 0.11
N PHE A 368 20.06 -19.55 -0.62
CA PHE A 368 20.05 -18.18 -0.12
C PHE A 368 19.19 -18.04 1.16
N LEU A 369 18.00 -18.64 1.18
CA LEU A 369 17.09 -18.57 2.33
C LEU A 369 17.69 -19.26 3.57
N ILE A 370 18.33 -20.42 3.41
CA ILE A 370 19.02 -21.12 4.50
C ILE A 370 20.18 -20.28 5.04
N TYR A 371 21.01 -19.71 4.17
CA TYR A 371 22.11 -18.83 4.58
C TYR A 371 21.61 -17.55 5.26
N LEU A 372 20.50 -16.98 4.80
CA LEU A 372 19.87 -15.82 5.42
C LEU A 372 19.35 -16.17 6.82
N ALA A 373 18.64 -17.28 6.96
CA ALA A 373 18.15 -17.76 8.25
C ALA A 373 19.32 -18.01 9.22
N TYR A 374 20.41 -18.62 8.72
CA TYR A 374 21.63 -18.80 9.50
C TYR A 374 22.25 -17.48 9.94
N PHE A 375 22.39 -16.52 9.03
CA PHE A 375 22.94 -15.20 9.34
C PHE A 375 22.14 -14.48 10.42
N VAL A 376 20.80 -14.48 10.31
CA VAL A 376 19.91 -13.87 11.31
C VAL A 376 20.04 -14.58 12.66
N TYR A 377 19.98 -15.91 12.67
CA TYR A 377 20.12 -16.70 13.89
C TYR A 377 21.47 -16.46 14.57
N LEU A 378 22.56 -16.54 13.82
CA LEU A 378 23.93 -16.33 14.32
C LEU A 378 24.13 -14.91 14.84
N SER A 379 23.57 -13.91 14.17
CA SER A 379 23.70 -12.51 14.60
C SER A 379 23.02 -12.26 15.95
N ILE A 380 21.79 -12.79 16.13
CA ILE A 380 21.03 -12.61 17.37
C ILE A 380 21.63 -13.48 18.48
N SER A 381 21.83 -14.77 18.24
CA SER A 381 22.40 -15.71 19.22
C SER A 381 23.81 -15.29 19.64
N GLY A 382 24.66 -14.87 18.69
CA GLY A 382 25.99 -14.38 18.98
C GLY A 382 25.99 -13.07 19.79
N PHE A 383 25.09 -12.13 19.49
CA PHE A 383 24.96 -10.92 20.29
C PHE A 383 24.54 -11.22 21.72
N LEU A 384 23.53 -12.08 21.92
CA LEU A 384 23.07 -12.47 23.26
C LEU A 384 24.17 -13.16 24.06
N GLN A 385 24.90 -14.08 23.43
CA GLN A 385 25.96 -14.83 24.09
C GLN A 385 27.15 -13.93 24.46
N VAL A 386 27.55 -13.00 23.59
CA VAL A 386 28.69 -12.10 23.86
C VAL A 386 28.35 -11.02 24.87
N GLN A 387 27.17 -10.41 24.76
CA GLN A 387 26.79 -9.26 25.58
C GLN A 387 26.22 -9.65 26.94
N TYR A 388 25.44 -10.74 27.00
CA TYR A 388 24.69 -11.13 28.20
C TYR A 388 25.10 -12.51 28.74
N ASN A 389 25.97 -13.26 28.04
CA ASN A 389 26.29 -14.65 28.38
C ASN A 389 25.04 -15.55 28.48
N GLU A 390 24.02 -15.21 27.70
CA GLU A 390 22.74 -15.93 27.62
C GLU A 390 22.61 -16.66 26.29
N SER A 391 21.95 -17.82 26.31
CA SER A 391 21.52 -18.54 25.11
C SER A 391 20.23 -17.93 24.55
N LEU A 392 20.05 -18.00 23.23
CA LEU A 392 18.81 -17.57 22.57
C LEU A 392 17.64 -18.49 22.93
N ILE A 393 17.87 -19.81 22.97
CA ILE A 393 16.86 -20.80 23.35
C ILE A 393 17.34 -21.54 24.60
N THR A 394 18.29 -22.44 24.43
CA THR A 394 19.04 -23.13 25.49
C THR A 394 20.43 -23.44 24.96
N THR A 395 21.41 -23.63 25.84
CA THR A 395 22.79 -23.93 25.45
C THR A 395 22.89 -25.14 24.52
N ASP A 396 22.13 -26.20 24.78
CA ASP A 396 22.22 -27.45 24.01
C ASP A 396 21.49 -27.34 22.66
N VAL A 397 20.32 -26.69 22.62
CA VAL A 397 19.58 -26.47 21.38
C VAL A 397 20.34 -25.50 20.47
N ASP A 398 20.88 -24.42 21.03
CA ASP A 398 21.67 -23.47 20.25
C ASP A 398 22.94 -24.11 19.71
N GLY A 399 23.60 -24.94 20.52
CA GLY A 399 24.73 -25.74 20.11
C GLY A 399 24.39 -26.72 18.98
N ALA A 400 23.22 -27.39 19.05
CA ALA A 400 22.75 -28.30 18.02
C ALA A 400 22.48 -27.59 16.68
N ILE A 401 21.78 -26.44 16.72
CA ILE A 401 21.49 -25.62 15.55
C ILE A 401 22.79 -25.14 14.88
N LEU A 402 23.71 -24.58 15.67
CA LEU A 402 24.99 -24.05 15.18
C LEU A 402 25.84 -25.15 14.51
N LYS A 403 25.95 -26.32 15.16
CA LYS A 403 26.67 -27.48 14.60
C LYS A 403 26.03 -27.98 13.32
N ALA A 404 24.70 -28.01 13.24
CA ALA A 404 24.00 -28.43 12.03
C ALA A 404 24.29 -27.49 10.84
N PHE A 405 24.33 -26.17 11.09
CA PHE A 405 24.72 -25.20 10.07
C PHE A 405 26.17 -25.36 9.63
N LEU A 406 27.10 -25.63 10.55
CA LEU A 406 28.50 -25.90 10.20
C LEU A 406 28.62 -27.13 9.30
N VAL A 407 27.88 -28.21 9.58
CA VAL A 407 27.82 -29.41 8.73
C VAL A 407 27.28 -29.07 7.34
N PHE A 408 26.20 -28.28 7.26
CA PHE A 408 25.64 -27.84 5.99
C PHE A 408 26.63 -27.01 5.15
N ILE A 409 27.36 -26.08 5.79
CA ILE A 409 28.39 -25.25 5.13
C ILE A 409 29.54 -26.12 4.65
N ALA A 410 30.05 -27.01 5.49
CA ALA A 410 31.13 -27.92 5.14
C ALA A 410 30.73 -28.81 3.95
N PHE A 411 29.52 -29.38 3.97
CA PHE A 411 29.00 -30.18 2.87
C PHE A 411 28.84 -29.36 1.58
N SER A 412 28.25 -28.18 1.66
CA SER A 412 28.06 -27.29 0.50
C SER A 412 29.40 -26.91 -0.14
N ASN A 413 30.40 -26.59 0.67
CA ASN A 413 31.76 -26.32 0.21
C ASN A 413 32.43 -27.54 -0.40
N MET A 414 32.28 -28.72 0.22
CA MET A 414 32.78 -29.99 -0.31
C MET A 414 32.19 -30.29 -1.70
N VAL A 415 30.87 -30.13 -1.88
CA VAL A 415 30.20 -30.35 -3.17
C VAL A 415 30.63 -29.32 -4.22
N ASN A 416 30.93 -28.09 -3.83
CA ASN A 416 31.45 -27.10 -4.75
C ASN A 416 32.89 -27.45 -5.19
N LYS A 417 33.74 -27.85 -4.24
CA LYS A 417 35.14 -28.23 -4.50
C LYS A 417 35.29 -29.58 -5.19
N SER A 418 34.34 -30.50 -5.06
CA SER A 418 34.39 -31.80 -5.74
C SER A 418 34.37 -31.68 -7.27
N LYS A 419 33.93 -30.55 -7.82
CA LYS A 419 34.02 -30.24 -9.25
C LYS A 419 35.44 -30.03 -9.74
N ASP A 420 36.35 -29.64 -8.84
CA ASP A 420 37.75 -29.36 -9.13
C ASP A 420 38.65 -30.59 -8.90
N VAL A 421 38.08 -31.71 -8.44
CA VAL A 421 38.82 -32.94 -8.13
C VAL A 421 39.11 -33.72 -9.42
N GLU A 422 40.38 -34.03 -9.67
CA GLU A 422 40.83 -34.79 -10.86
C GLU A 422 40.31 -36.24 -10.88
N ILE A 423 39.99 -36.80 -9.71
CA ILE A 423 39.48 -38.16 -9.55
C ILE A 423 38.04 -38.24 -10.06
N LYS A 424 37.86 -38.78 -11.26
CA LYS A 424 36.53 -39.10 -11.81
C LYS A 424 36.00 -40.40 -11.19
N ALA A 425 34.80 -40.34 -10.60
CA ALA A 425 34.16 -41.47 -9.90
C ALA A 425 34.02 -42.73 -10.75
N LYS A 426 33.55 -42.61 -12.01
CA LYS A 426 33.33 -43.76 -12.90
C LYS A 426 34.65 -44.48 -13.27
N PRO A 427 35.72 -43.78 -13.70
CA PRO A 427 37.04 -44.39 -13.84
C PRO A 427 37.58 -45.03 -12.56
N LEU A 428 37.45 -44.37 -11.40
CA LEU A 428 37.92 -44.93 -10.13
C LEU A 428 37.19 -46.24 -9.81
N LEU A 429 35.87 -46.25 -9.86
CA LEU A 429 35.06 -47.45 -9.62
C LEU A 429 35.45 -48.58 -10.58
N SER A 430 35.65 -48.26 -11.86
CA SER A 430 36.09 -49.26 -12.84
C SER A 430 37.46 -49.86 -12.50
N LYS A 431 38.40 -49.03 -12.02
CA LYS A 431 39.72 -49.49 -11.57
C LYS A 431 39.61 -50.35 -10.30
N MET A 432 38.77 -49.97 -9.34
CA MET A 432 38.54 -50.76 -8.12
C MET A 432 37.92 -52.11 -8.43
N ILE A 433 36.87 -52.15 -9.28
CA ILE A 433 36.24 -53.41 -9.70
C ILE A 433 37.27 -54.28 -10.43
N ARG A 434 38.04 -53.70 -11.37
CA ARG A 434 39.08 -54.43 -12.09
C ARG A 434 40.16 -54.98 -11.15
N LEU A 435 40.55 -54.23 -10.12
CA LEU A 435 41.50 -54.72 -9.10
C LEU A 435 40.92 -55.91 -8.31
N MET A 436 39.62 -55.89 -8.00
CA MET A 436 38.95 -57.00 -7.30
C MET A 436 38.76 -58.25 -8.18
N THR A 437 38.66 -58.10 -9.51
CA THR A 437 38.34 -59.20 -10.42
C THR A 437 39.55 -59.74 -11.20
N THR A 438 40.64 -59.00 -11.26
CA THR A 438 41.87 -59.45 -11.92
C THR A 438 42.76 -60.12 -10.88
N HIS A 439 42.81 -61.44 -10.90
CA HIS A 439 43.79 -62.23 -10.15
C HIS A 439 44.79 -62.84 -11.14
N ASP A 440 46.07 -62.79 -10.80
CA ASP A 440 47.10 -63.51 -11.54
C ASP A 440 46.85 -65.03 -11.37
N LYS A 441 46.82 -65.75 -12.49
CA LYS A 441 46.72 -67.21 -12.50
C LYS A 441 48.06 -67.84 -12.17
#